data_AF-A0A7V5V4M1-F1
#
_entry.id   AF-A0A7V5V4M1-F1
#
_cell.length_a   1.000
_cell.length_b   1.000
_cell.length_c   1.000
_cell.angle_alpha   90.00
_cell.angle_beta   90.00
_cell.angle_gamma   90.00
#
_symmetry.space_group_name_H-M   'P 1'
#
loop_
_entity.id
_entity.type
_entity.pdbx_description
1 polymer ?
#
loop_
_entity_poly.entity_id
_entity_poly.type
_entity_poly.pdbx_seq_one_letter_code
_entity_poly.pdbx_strand_id
1 'polypeptide(L)'
;MNRHENTSLILTGEDLHILNPRFQQVLDTHDEDGLIELARTQIEGGATALDINPGPAKNMADRLLWVMETIQCKWDIPLFLPAGTHLEDGLHHHRGRAT
;
A
#
# COMPACT_ATOMS: atom_id res chain seq x y z
N MET A 1 23.52 21.86 -21.05
CA MET A 1 23.76 20.78 -20.08
C MET A 1 22.41 20.17 -19.75
N ASN A 2 22.06 19.09 -20.45
CA ASN A 2 20.71 18.51 -20.43
C ASN A 2 20.53 17.67 -19.16
N ARG A 3 19.73 18.15 -18.21
CA ARG A 3 19.16 17.31 -17.15
C ARG A 3 17.82 16.77 -17.65
N HIS A 4 17.87 15.77 -18.51
CA HIS A 4 16.78 14.80 -18.53
C HIS A 4 17.19 13.73 -17.54
N GLU A 5 16.93 14.00 -16.25
CA GLU A 5 16.97 12.94 -15.26
C GLU A 5 15.96 11.89 -15.70
N ASN A 6 16.43 10.67 -15.88
CA ASN A 6 15.66 9.53 -16.31
C ASN A 6 14.59 9.28 -15.24
N THR A 7 13.43 9.93 -15.38
CA THR A 7 12.35 9.82 -14.40
C THR A 7 11.70 8.47 -14.69
N SER A 8 12.16 7.43 -13.99
CA SER A 8 11.57 6.10 -14.10
C SER A 8 10.06 6.22 -13.90
N LEU A 9 9.30 5.71 -14.87
CA LEU A 9 7.85 5.62 -14.79
C LEU A 9 7.48 4.83 -13.52
N ILE A 10 6.66 5.42 -12.65
CA ILE A 10 6.10 4.72 -11.49
C ILE A 10 4.81 4.05 -11.95
N LEU A 11 4.78 2.72 -11.86
CA LEU A 11 3.57 1.92 -12.01
C LEU A 11 3.02 1.63 -10.62
N THR A 12 1.78 2.05 -10.36
CA THR A 12 1.13 1.88 -9.06
C THR A 12 0.05 0.82 -9.17
N GLY A 13 0.14 -0.23 -8.36
CA GLY A 13 -0.95 -1.20 -8.22
C GLY A 13 -2.11 -0.61 -7.42
N GLU A 14 -3.35 -0.79 -7.89
CA GLU A 14 -4.56 -0.19 -7.31
C GLU A 14 -5.54 -1.22 -6.69
N ASP A 15 -5.21 -2.51 -6.66
CA ASP A 15 -6.13 -3.54 -6.20
C ASP A 15 -6.37 -3.50 -4.68
N LEU A 16 -5.53 -2.80 -3.90
CA LEU A 16 -5.70 -2.60 -2.45
C LEU A 16 -6.66 -1.45 -2.14
N HIS A 17 -7.77 -1.40 -2.87
CA HIS A 17 -8.84 -0.42 -2.71
C HIS A 17 -10.12 -1.12 -2.21
N ILE A 18 -10.85 -0.51 -1.27
CA ILE A 18 -12.06 -1.07 -0.65
C ILE A 18 -13.18 -1.43 -1.63
N LEU A 19 -13.14 -0.90 -2.85
CA LEU A 19 -14.11 -1.21 -3.90
C LEU A 19 -13.80 -2.55 -4.58
N ASN A 20 -12.58 -3.07 -4.41
CA ASN A 20 -12.23 -4.43 -4.76
C ASN A 20 -12.83 -5.39 -3.69
N PRO A 21 -13.80 -6.25 -4.06
CA PRO A 21 -14.44 -7.15 -3.11
C PRO A 21 -13.46 -8.11 -2.41
N ARG A 22 -12.37 -8.49 -3.10
CA ARG A 22 -11.34 -9.37 -2.54
C ARG A 22 -10.56 -8.66 -1.45
N PHE A 23 -10.18 -7.40 -1.65
CA PHE A 23 -9.48 -6.63 -0.64
C PHE A 23 -10.38 -6.30 0.54
N GLN A 24 -11.66 -5.99 0.29
CA GLN A 24 -12.65 -5.82 1.36
C GLN A 24 -12.75 -7.08 2.23
N GLN A 25 -12.88 -8.26 1.61
CA GLN A 25 -12.92 -9.53 2.33
C GLN A 25 -11.65 -9.72 3.19
N VAL A 26 -10.47 -9.49 2.60
CA VAL A 26 -9.18 -9.60 3.28
C VAL A 26 -9.13 -8.73 4.55
N LEU A 27 -9.58 -7.48 4.46
CA LEU A 27 -9.63 -6.57 5.61
C LEU A 27 -10.62 -7.03 6.68
N ASP A 28 -11.80 -7.49 6.28
CA ASP A 28 -12.86 -7.88 7.20
C ASP A 28 -12.54 -9.19 7.93
N THR A 29 -11.75 -10.08 7.31
CA THR A 29 -11.32 -11.36 7.91
C THR A 29 -9.90 -11.37 8.45
N HIS A 30 -9.15 -10.26 8.36
CA HIS A 30 -7.72 -10.22 8.73
C HIS A 30 -6.90 -11.32 8.02
N ASP A 31 -7.15 -11.52 6.72
CA ASP A 31 -6.49 -12.57 5.93
C ASP A 31 -5.11 -12.13 5.44
N GLU A 32 -4.07 -12.47 6.20
CA GLU A 32 -2.67 -12.11 5.88
C GLU A 32 -2.21 -12.72 4.54
N ASP A 33 -2.52 -13.99 4.29
CA ASP A 33 -2.13 -14.68 3.06
C ASP A 33 -2.82 -14.06 1.84
N GLY A 34 -4.11 -13.72 1.99
CA GLY A 34 -4.87 -13.02 0.96
C GLY A 34 -4.31 -11.63 0.64
N LEU A 35 -3.86 -10.88 1.65
CA LEU A 35 -3.22 -9.57 1.46
C LEU A 35 -1.88 -9.69 0.74
N ILE A 36 -1.04 -10.64 1.18
CA ILE A 36 0.24 -10.95 0.56
C ILE A 36 0.04 -11.31 -0.91
N GLU A 37 -0.97 -12.13 -1.22
CA GLU A 37 -1.24 -12.56 -2.58
C GLU A 37 -1.70 -11.42 -3.49
N LEU A 38 -2.55 -10.51 -2.97
CA LEU A 38 -2.96 -9.30 -3.70
C LEU A 38 -1.77 -8.37 -4.01
N ALA A 39 -0.90 -8.14 -3.03
CA ALA A 39 0.31 -7.34 -3.22
C ALA A 39 1.27 -8.00 -4.22
N ARG A 40 1.56 -9.29 -4.03
CA ARG A 40 2.45 -10.10 -4.89
C ARG A 40 2.01 -10.06 -6.35
N THR A 41 0.72 -10.26 -6.62
CA THR A 41 0.16 -10.26 -7.99
C THR A 41 0.43 -8.94 -8.71
N GLN A 42 0.25 -7.82 -8.02
CA GLN A 42 0.49 -6.48 -8.60
C GLN A 42 1.98 -6.24 -8.83
N ILE A 43 2.84 -6.63 -7.88
CA ILE A 43 4.30 -6.49 -7.97
C ILE A 43 4.85 -7.34 -9.13
N GLU A 44 4.43 -8.60 -9.25
CA GLU A 44 4.80 -9.48 -10.36
C GLU A 44 4.24 -8.99 -11.70
N GLY A 45 3.11 -8.27 -11.66
CA GLY A 45 2.53 -7.55 -12.80
C GLY A 45 3.29 -6.29 -13.22
N GLY A 46 4.34 -5.90 -12.49
CA GLY A 46 5.21 -4.76 -12.80
C GLY A 46 4.94 -3.50 -11.98
N ALA A 47 4.05 -3.55 -10.98
CA ALA A 47 3.87 -2.44 -10.06
C ALA A 47 5.17 -2.16 -9.29
N THR A 48 5.61 -0.90 -9.33
CA THR A 48 6.77 -0.38 -8.60
C THR A 48 6.38 0.34 -7.30
N ALA A 49 5.08 0.50 -7.06
CA ALA A 49 4.47 1.04 -5.85
C ALA A 49 3.06 0.45 -5.68
N LEU A 50 2.48 0.55 -4.49
CA LEU A 50 1.11 0.12 -4.21
C LEU A 50 0.30 1.28 -3.62
N ASP A 51 -0.90 1.50 -4.14
CA ASP A 51 -1.89 2.42 -3.56
C ASP A 51 -2.77 1.68 -2.56
N ILE A 52 -2.95 2.25 -1.37
CA ILE A 52 -3.74 1.64 -0.30
C ILE A 52 -4.94 2.53 0.02
N ASN A 53 -6.14 1.97 -0.12
CA ASN A 53 -7.38 2.64 0.27
C ASN A 53 -8.33 1.65 0.96
N PRO A 54 -8.30 1.52 2.29
CA PRO A 54 -9.16 0.59 3.04
C PRO A 54 -10.59 1.11 3.24
N GLY A 55 -10.92 2.30 2.72
CA GLY A 55 -12.24 2.91 2.85
C GLY A 55 -12.58 3.37 4.27
N PRO A 56 -13.61 4.20 4.45
CA PRO A 56 -13.94 4.78 5.75
C PRO A 56 -14.27 3.70 6.79
N ALA A 57 -13.56 3.74 7.93
CA ALA A 57 -13.76 2.81 9.04
C ALA A 57 -13.48 3.50 10.39
N LYS A 58 -14.14 3.05 11.47
CA LYS A 58 -13.89 3.55 12.83
C LYS A 58 -12.46 3.24 13.30
N ASN A 59 -11.92 2.10 12.88
CA ASN A 59 -10.58 1.62 13.19
C ASN A 59 -9.62 1.79 12.00
N MET A 60 -9.76 2.90 11.26
CA MET A 60 -8.96 3.19 10.06
C MET A 60 -7.45 3.08 10.31
N ALA A 61 -6.95 3.67 11.39
CA ALA A 61 -5.52 3.69 11.71
C ALA A 61 -4.97 2.26 11.88
N ASP A 62 -5.66 1.41 12.66
CA ASP A 62 -5.25 0.03 12.89
C ASP A 62 -5.28 -0.80 11.59
N ARG A 63 -6.32 -0.62 10.76
CA ARG A 63 -6.41 -1.30 9.45
C ARG A 63 -5.26 -0.89 8.54
N LEU A 64 -4.95 0.40 8.47
CA LEU A 64 -3.88 0.89 7.61
C LEU A 64 -2.51 0.41 8.11
N LEU A 65 -2.27 0.46 9.42
CA LEU A 65 -1.03 -0.02 10.03
C LEU A 65 -0.82 -1.51 9.74
N TRP A 66 -1.86 -2.33 9.93
CA TRP A 66 -1.80 -3.76 9.62
C TRP A 66 -1.43 -4.02 8.15
N VAL A 67 -2.10 -3.33 7.21
CA VAL A 67 -1.79 -3.49 5.78
C VAL A 67 -0.33 -3.12 5.48
N MET A 68 0.13 -1.98 6.00
CA MET A 68 1.49 -1.49 5.78
C MET A 68 2.53 -2.47 6.33
N GLU A 69 2.37 -2.92 7.58
CA GLU A 69 3.30 -3.83 8.23
C GLU A 69 3.36 -5.18 7.50
N THR A 70 2.22 -5.76 7.13
CA THR A 70 2.17 -7.03 6.41
C THR A 70 2.91 -6.95 5.08
N ILE A 71 2.70 -5.89 4.29
CA ILE A 71 3.35 -5.72 2.98
C ILE A 71 4.84 -5.43 3.15
N GLN A 72 5.21 -4.48 4.02
CA GLN A 72 6.62 -4.06 4.18
C GLN A 72 7.49 -5.10 4.90
N CYS A 73 6.91 -6.08 5.59
CA CYS A 73 7.64 -7.26 6.07
C CYS A 73 8.10 -8.20 4.94
N LYS A 74 7.50 -8.10 3.75
CA LYS A 74 7.79 -8.97 2.60
C LYS A 74 8.53 -8.25 1.48
N TRP A 75 8.20 -6.97 1.24
CA TRP A 75 8.75 -6.19 0.13
C TRP A 75 9.18 -4.79 0.57
N ASP A 76 10.35 -4.36 0.11
CA ASP A 76 10.79 -2.96 0.20
C ASP A 76 10.20 -2.19 -1.00
N ILE A 77 8.90 -1.87 -0.91
CA ILE A 77 8.13 -1.20 -1.96
C ILE A 77 7.45 0.08 -1.42
N PRO A 78 7.45 1.20 -2.16
CA PRO A 78 6.71 2.40 -1.77
C PRO A 78 5.21 2.14 -1.66
N LEU A 79 4.60 2.72 -0.63
CA LEU A 79 3.16 2.68 -0.38
C LEU A 79 2.56 4.09 -0.47
N PHE A 80 1.55 4.26 -1.30
CA PHE A 80 0.73 5.47 -1.31
C PHE A 80 -0.42 5.30 -0.31
N LEU A 81 -0.51 6.23 0.64
CA LEU A 81 -1.45 6.18 1.74
C LEU A 81 -2.65 7.11 1.47
N PRO A 82 -3.85 6.79 2.01
CA PRO A 82 -5.03 7.60 1.75
C PRO A 82 -4.89 8.98 2.39
N ALA A 83 -5.48 10.01 1.75
CA ALA A 83 -5.49 11.36 2.29
C ALA A 83 -6.20 11.42 3.66
N GLY A 84 -5.68 12.23 4.59
CA GLY A 84 -6.26 12.36 5.93
C GLY A 84 -5.82 11.29 6.93
N THR A 85 -4.92 10.39 6.53
CA THR A 85 -4.12 9.63 7.51
C THR A 85 -3.36 10.64 8.37
N HIS A 86 -3.48 10.57 9.71
CA HIS A 86 -2.60 11.33 10.59
C HIS A 86 -1.18 10.80 10.39
N LEU A 87 -0.48 11.50 9.49
CA LEU A 87 0.85 11.17 8.98
C LEU A 87 1.89 11.08 10.11
N GLU A 88 1.60 11.66 11.27
CA GLU A 88 2.47 11.65 12.45
C GLU A 88 2.72 10.23 13.00
N ASP A 89 1.76 9.29 12.97
CA ASP A 89 1.99 7.92 13.47
C ASP A 89 2.56 6.97 12.40
N GLY A 90 2.16 7.16 11.14
CA GLY A 90 2.56 6.32 10.00
C GLY A 90 3.98 6.58 9.48
N LEU A 91 4.44 7.84 9.48
CA LEU A 91 5.80 8.18 9.04
C LEU A 91 6.89 7.65 9.98
N HIS A 92 6.61 7.53 11.28
CA HIS A 92 7.59 7.04 12.25
C HIS A 92 7.90 5.54 12.09
N HIS A 93 6.99 4.78 11.46
CA HIS A 93 7.13 3.33 11.27
C HIS A 93 7.45 2.94 9.82
N HIS A 94 7.29 3.86 8.87
CA HIS A 94 7.64 3.62 7.46
C HIS A 94 9.16 3.47 7.29
N ARG A 95 9.60 2.36 6.68
CA ARG A 95 10.96 2.21 6.12
C ARG A 95 10.99 2.57 4.64
N GLY A 96 11.84 3.52 4.24
CA GLY A 96 11.95 3.99 2.85
C GLY A 96 11.43 5.42 2.63
N ARG A 97 11.26 5.82 1.37
CA ARG A 97 10.81 7.18 1.00
C ARG A 97 9.33 7.17 0.66
N ALA A 98 8.52 7.85 1.48
CA ALA A 98 7.15 8.21 1.12
C ALA A 98 7.15 9.38 0.11
N THR A 99 6.25 9.34 -0.86
CA THR A 99 5.99 10.44 -1.81
C THR A 99 4.52 10.78 -1.86
#